data_AF-A0A936MRM7-F1
#
_entry.id   AF-A0A936MRM7-F1
#
_cell.length_a   1.000
_cell.length_b   1.000
_cell.length_c   1.000
_cell.angle_alpha   90.00
_cell.angle_beta   90.00
_cell.angle_gamma   90.00
#
_symmetry.space_group_name_H-M   'P 1'
#
loop_
_entity.id
_entity.type
_entity.pdbx_description
1 polymer ?
#
loop_
_entity_poly.entity_id
_entity_poly.type
_entity_poly.pdbx_seq_one_letter_code
_entity_poly.pdbx_strand_id
1 'polypeptide(L)'
;MTASNDSTTERVAEILAEAAVIDSVKTFLSDEAAAERLLSTKEGRLEFLARSRTVVEQCERLRSEMEEMAVVHELTLEHATRIENELELQNRIVSEDLEVARGIQQSLMPDPAMLADFVDIAVYHKQLTEVGGDYYDFSQLPGDRFAVSVYDISGHGVSSALIMTFLKAQIENATKRLDSPSAIVDWVNRASYAFLRGVRRYATVNFVMFSDRFLRYVSGGGYGLLVRRGEQKTFNRVGNYIGLRTKPFREFELPFEERDIVALYTDGMVEALDENGKGYTVQRLNDLIARHSDEPVQDILNRCVEDYTNFRAQDTDDITLLILRRCAK
;
A
#
# COMPACT_ATOMS: atom_id res chain seq x y z
N MET A 1 29.75 -11.14 -24.37
CA MET A 1 28.62 -12.11 -24.35
C MET A 1 28.72 -13.11 -25.52
N THR A 2 29.87 -13.74 -25.76
CA THR A 2 30.06 -14.64 -26.92
C THR A 2 30.77 -15.96 -26.60
N ALA A 3 31.24 -16.17 -25.37
CA ALA A 3 31.98 -17.38 -24.98
C ALA A 3 31.09 -18.54 -24.45
N SER A 4 29.78 -18.34 -24.30
CA SER A 4 28.87 -19.32 -23.68
C SER A 4 28.20 -20.27 -24.68
N ASN A 5 28.17 -19.96 -25.98
CA ASN A 5 27.46 -20.78 -26.98
C ASN A 5 28.30 -21.97 -27.50
N ASP A 6 29.63 -21.85 -27.58
CA ASP A 6 30.50 -22.94 -28.05
C ASP A 6 30.49 -24.13 -27.09
N SER A 7 30.60 -23.84 -25.79
CA SER A 7 30.59 -24.84 -24.71
C SER A 7 29.30 -25.66 -24.65
N THR A 8 28.17 -25.11 -25.08
CA THR A 8 26.87 -25.82 -25.00
C THR A 8 26.70 -26.75 -26.19
N THR A 9 27.23 -26.37 -27.35
CA THR A 9 27.10 -27.11 -28.61
C THR A 9 28.01 -28.34 -28.63
N GLU A 10 29.24 -28.21 -28.11
CA GLU A 10 30.15 -29.35 -27.89
C GLU A 10 29.55 -30.38 -26.93
N ARG A 11 28.95 -29.90 -25.84
CA ARG A 11 28.37 -30.76 -24.80
C ARG A 11 27.14 -31.53 -25.26
N VAL A 12 26.32 -30.93 -26.13
CA VAL A 12 25.19 -31.61 -26.79
C VAL A 12 25.68 -32.67 -27.78
N ALA A 13 26.75 -32.39 -28.53
CA ALA A 13 27.34 -33.36 -29.45
C ALA A 13 27.96 -34.56 -28.70
N GLU A 14 28.60 -34.33 -27.56
CA GLU A 14 29.07 -35.38 -26.65
C GLU A 14 27.91 -36.26 -26.17
N ILE A 15 26.85 -35.66 -25.61
CA ILE A 15 25.68 -36.41 -25.11
C ILE A 15 25.03 -37.26 -26.21
N LEU A 16 24.94 -36.74 -27.44
CA LEU A 16 24.39 -37.48 -28.59
C LEU A 16 25.28 -38.64 -29.03
N ALA A 17 26.61 -38.46 -29.01
CA ALA A 17 27.56 -39.53 -29.32
C ALA A 17 27.53 -40.65 -28.26
N GLU A 18 27.35 -40.28 -26.99
CA GLU A 18 27.21 -41.23 -25.89
C GLU A 18 25.91 -42.04 -25.97
N ALA A 19 24.79 -41.39 -26.29
CA ALA A 19 23.49 -42.06 -26.49
C ALA A 19 23.54 -43.11 -27.63
N ALA A 20 24.28 -42.82 -28.70
CA ALA A 20 24.45 -43.75 -29.82
C ALA A 20 25.22 -45.03 -29.46
N VAL A 21 26.20 -44.95 -28.55
CA VAL A 21 26.95 -46.13 -28.07
C VAL A 21 26.04 -47.05 -27.26
N ILE A 22 25.25 -46.48 -26.36
CA ILE A 22 24.28 -47.19 -25.50
C ILE A 22 23.21 -47.86 -26.35
N ASP A 23 22.62 -47.15 -27.33
CA ASP A 23 21.62 -47.73 -28.23
C ASP A 23 22.19 -48.87 -29.08
N SER A 24 23.46 -48.79 -29.50
CA SER A 24 24.09 -49.88 -30.25
C SER A 24 24.28 -51.15 -29.42
N VAL A 25 24.66 -51.02 -28.14
CA VAL A 25 24.80 -52.16 -27.22
C VAL A 25 23.43 -52.73 -26.85
N LYS A 26 22.43 -51.87 -26.66
CA LYS A 26 21.05 -52.28 -26.38
C LYS A 26 20.44 -53.04 -27.55
N THR A 27 20.61 -52.56 -28.77
CA THR A 27 20.15 -53.22 -30.02
C THR A 27 20.83 -54.58 -30.20
N PHE A 28 22.13 -54.67 -29.86
CA PHE A 28 22.87 -55.92 -29.90
C PHE A 28 22.37 -56.95 -28.87
N LEU A 29 22.11 -56.52 -27.63
CA LEU A 29 21.62 -57.39 -26.56
C LEU A 29 20.16 -57.85 -26.74
N SER A 30 19.41 -57.22 -27.66
CA SER A 30 18.01 -57.54 -27.94
C SER A 30 17.78 -58.42 -29.17
N ASP A 31 18.83 -58.75 -29.94
CA ASP A 31 18.80 -59.71 -31.05
C ASP A 31 19.84 -60.83 -30.85
N GLU A 32 19.37 -61.97 -30.37
CA GLU A 32 20.19 -63.14 -30.02
C GLU A 32 20.95 -63.71 -31.23
N ALA A 33 20.35 -63.71 -32.42
CA ALA A 33 20.95 -64.25 -33.64
C ALA A 33 21.99 -63.31 -34.26
N ALA A 34 21.85 -62.00 -34.07
CA ALA A 34 22.89 -61.02 -34.40
C ALA A 34 24.05 -61.10 -33.40
N ALA A 35 23.76 -61.32 -32.12
CA ALA A 35 24.75 -61.48 -31.07
C ALA A 35 25.67 -62.69 -31.27
N GLU A 36 25.09 -63.86 -31.57
CA GLU A 36 25.85 -65.07 -31.88
C GLU A 36 26.79 -64.89 -33.08
N ARG A 37 26.34 -64.19 -34.13
CA ARG A 37 27.14 -63.93 -35.32
C ARG A 37 28.35 -63.05 -35.03
N LEU A 38 28.18 -61.95 -34.29
CA LEU A 38 29.28 -61.06 -33.94
C LEU A 38 30.29 -61.75 -33.02
N LEU A 39 29.82 -62.52 -32.04
CA LEU A 39 30.69 -63.21 -31.07
C LEU A 39 31.42 -64.43 -31.66
N SER A 40 30.99 -64.93 -32.81
CA SER A 40 31.65 -66.06 -33.49
C SER A 40 33.06 -65.72 -33.98
N THR A 41 33.35 -64.45 -34.31
CA THR A 41 34.66 -64.01 -34.81
C THR A 41 35.54 -63.44 -33.69
N LYS A 42 36.85 -63.36 -33.94
CA LYS A 42 37.79 -62.73 -32.99
C LYS A 42 37.59 -61.20 -32.98
N GLU A 43 37.37 -60.59 -34.13
CA GLU A 43 37.14 -59.15 -34.26
C GLU A 43 35.84 -58.70 -33.59
N GLY A 44 34.73 -59.41 -33.80
CA GLY A 44 33.46 -59.05 -33.18
C GLY A 44 33.44 -59.22 -31.66
N ARG A 45 34.21 -60.17 -31.11
CA ARG A 45 34.46 -60.26 -29.65
C ARG A 45 35.25 -59.06 -29.12
N LEU A 46 36.26 -58.59 -29.84
CA LEU A 46 37.03 -57.41 -29.46
C LEU A 46 36.19 -56.14 -29.54
N GLU A 47 35.35 -56.01 -30.56
CA GLU A 47 34.42 -54.88 -30.72
C GLU A 47 33.37 -54.85 -29.60
N PHE A 48 32.78 -55.99 -29.26
CA PHE A 48 31.85 -56.11 -28.13
C PHE A 48 32.51 -55.71 -26.80
N LEU A 49 33.73 -56.18 -26.54
CA LEU A 49 34.49 -55.81 -25.34
C LEU A 49 34.81 -54.31 -25.30
N ALA A 50 35.16 -53.71 -26.44
CA ALA A 50 35.44 -52.28 -26.52
C ALA A 50 34.19 -51.44 -26.21
N ARG A 51 33.05 -51.75 -26.84
CA ARG A 51 31.77 -51.07 -26.59
C ARG A 51 31.28 -51.26 -25.15
N SER A 52 31.40 -52.48 -24.62
CA SER A 52 31.04 -52.77 -23.22
C SER A 52 31.89 -51.97 -22.24
N ARG A 53 33.18 -51.80 -22.51
CA ARG A 53 34.07 -50.97 -21.69
C ARG A 53 33.65 -49.49 -21.70
N THR A 54 33.31 -48.95 -22.87
CA THR A 54 32.82 -47.56 -22.98
C THR A 54 31.53 -47.34 -22.18
N VAL A 55 30.58 -48.28 -22.22
CA VAL A 55 29.35 -48.18 -21.41
C VAL A 55 29.64 -48.23 -19.91
N VAL A 56 30.57 -49.08 -19.47
CA VAL A 56 30.98 -49.15 -18.05
C VAL A 56 31.61 -47.83 -17.61
N GLU A 57 32.54 -47.28 -18.38
CA GLU A 57 33.19 -45.98 -18.10
C GLU A 57 32.16 -44.84 -18.03
N GLN A 58 31.15 -44.85 -18.90
CA GLN A 58 30.04 -43.88 -18.87
C GLN A 58 29.16 -44.03 -17.63
N CYS A 59 28.80 -45.26 -17.25
CA CYS A 59 28.02 -45.51 -16.03
C CYS A 59 28.77 -45.05 -14.77
N GLU A 60 30.09 -45.27 -14.71
CA GLU A 60 30.94 -44.80 -13.61
C GLU A 60 31.01 -43.27 -13.57
N ARG A 61 31.15 -42.60 -14.71
CA ARG A 61 31.13 -41.13 -14.81
C ARG A 61 29.80 -40.54 -14.36
N LEU A 62 28.67 -41.02 -14.90
CA LEU A 62 27.33 -40.60 -14.52
C LEU A 62 27.07 -40.81 -13.03
N ARG A 63 27.53 -41.92 -12.46
CA ARG A 63 27.41 -42.19 -11.03
C ARG A 63 28.16 -41.16 -10.19
N SER A 64 29.40 -40.83 -10.55
CA SER A 64 30.19 -39.79 -9.87
C SER A 64 29.51 -38.42 -9.95
N GLU A 65 29.01 -38.05 -11.13
CA GLU A 65 28.30 -36.77 -11.33
C GLU A 65 26.99 -36.71 -10.51
N MET A 66 26.24 -37.83 -10.42
CA MET A 66 25.04 -37.91 -9.60
C MET A 66 25.35 -37.80 -8.10
N GLU A 67 26.46 -38.41 -7.64
CA GLU A 67 26.90 -38.31 -6.24
C GLU A 67 27.30 -36.87 -5.89
N GLU A 68 28.03 -36.17 -6.76
CA GLU A 68 28.35 -34.75 -6.60
C GLU A 68 27.08 -33.88 -6.61
N MET A 69 26.16 -34.12 -7.56
CA MET A 69 24.91 -33.38 -7.66
C MET A 69 24.01 -33.59 -6.42
N ALA A 70 23.99 -34.79 -5.85
CA ALA A 70 23.22 -35.07 -4.64
C ALA A 70 23.72 -34.24 -3.45
N VAL A 71 25.04 -34.16 -3.25
CA VAL A 71 25.65 -33.34 -2.19
C VAL A 71 25.35 -31.85 -2.41
N VAL A 72 25.51 -31.37 -3.64
CA VAL A 72 25.17 -29.98 -3.98
C VAL A 72 23.68 -29.71 -3.73
N HIS A 73 22.79 -30.63 -4.11
CA HIS A 73 21.36 -30.48 -3.91
C HIS A 73 21.00 -30.39 -2.42
N GLU A 74 21.56 -31.27 -1.59
CA GLU A 74 21.38 -31.24 -0.13
C GLU A 74 21.81 -29.89 0.46
N LEU A 75 23.00 -29.41 0.11
CA LEU A 75 23.49 -28.10 0.55
C LEU A 75 22.59 -26.93 0.07
N THR A 76 22.07 -27.00 -1.16
CA THR A 76 21.15 -25.98 -1.67
C THR A 76 19.82 -25.96 -0.92
N LEU A 77 19.29 -27.13 -0.54
CA LEU A 77 18.07 -27.23 0.26
C LEU A 77 18.31 -26.65 1.66
N GLU A 78 19.40 -27.01 2.32
CA GLU A 78 19.77 -26.44 3.62
C GLU A 78 19.91 -24.91 3.57
N HIS A 79 20.55 -24.40 2.51
CA HIS A 79 20.70 -22.96 2.30
C HIS A 79 19.36 -22.26 2.06
N ALA A 80 18.48 -22.84 1.24
CA ALA A 80 17.15 -22.30 0.98
C ALA A 80 16.32 -22.23 2.27
N THR A 81 16.28 -23.32 3.05
CA THR A 81 15.58 -23.35 4.34
C THR A 81 16.16 -22.35 5.35
N ARG A 82 17.48 -22.15 5.36
CA ARG A 82 18.11 -21.13 6.22
C ARG A 82 17.64 -19.72 5.85
N ILE A 83 17.64 -19.39 4.56
CA ILE A 83 17.19 -18.08 4.05
C ILE A 83 15.71 -17.87 4.37
N GLU A 84 14.87 -18.88 4.17
CA GLU A 84 13.44 -18.82 4.49
C GLU A 84 13.20 -18.51 5.97
N ASN A 85 13.86 -19.25 6.87
CA ASN A 85 13.77 -18.99 8.32
C ASN A 85 14.27 -17.58 8.70
N GLU A 86 15.34 -17.09 8.08
CA GLU A 86 15.85 -15.75 8.34
C GLU A 86 14.87 -14.67 7.85
N LEU A 87 14.29 -14.84 6.66
CA LEU A 87 13.25 -13.95 6.13
C LEU A 87 12.01 -13.93 7.02
N GLU A 88 11.55 -15.08 7.49
CA GLU A 88 10.43 -15.16 8.43
C GLU A 88 10.71 -14.43 9.73
N LEU A 89 11.92 -14.58 10.28
CA LEU A 89 12.32 -13.88 11.50
C LEU A 89 12.37 -12.37 11.29
N GLN A 90 12.97 -11.90 10.20
CA GLN A 90 13.02 -10.47 9.88
C GLN A 90 11.63 -9.88 9.65
N ASN A 91 10.77 -10.58 8.92
CA ASN A 91 9.39 -10.16 8.70
C ASN A 91 8.61 -10.08 10.02
N ARG A 92 8.83 -11.01 10.94
CA ARG A 92 8.19 -10.98 12.27
C ARG A 92 8.62 -9.74 13.07
N ILE A 93 9.93 -9.45 13.11
CA ILE A 93 10.46 -8.26 13.80
C ILE A 93 9.85 -6.98 13.22
N VAL A 94 9.85 -6.84 11.89
CA VAL A 94 9.27 -5.65 11.23
C VAL A 94 7.77 -5.54 11.51
N SER A 95 7.04 -6.67 11.51
CA SER A 95 5.60 -6.67 11.81
C SER A 95 5.32 -6.23 13.24
N GLU A 96 6.09 -6.73 14.22
CA GLU A 96 5.97 -6.33 15.63
C GLU A 96 6.25 -4.83 15.82
N ASP A 97 7.29 -4.29 15.18
CA ASP A 97 7.60 -2.85 15.23
C ASP A 97 6.48 -1.99 14.60
N LEU A 98 5.88 -2.47 13.49
CA LEU A 98 4.75 -1.80 12.84
C LEU A 98 3.49 -1.83 13.70
N GLU A 99 3.22 -2.92 14.41
CA GLU A 99 2.11 -2.99 15.36
C GLU A 99 2.27 -1.99 16.51
N VAL A 100 3.47 -1.84 17.04
CA VAL A 100 3.77 -0.81 18.05
C VAL A 100 3.55 0.59 17.48
N ALA A 101 4.05 0.86 16.27
CA ALA A 101 3.87 2.15 15.62
C ALA A 101 2.38 2.47 15.35
N ARG A 102 1.59 1.47 14.96
CA ARG A 102 0.14 1.58 14.80
C ARG A 102 -0.54 1.95 16.12
N GLY A 103 -0.18 1.30 17.23
CA GLY A 103 -0.70 1.63 18.55
C GLY A 103 -0.42 3.08 18.95
N ILE A 104 0.78 3.59 18.64
CA ILE A 104 1.14 4.99 18.86
C ILE A 104 0.25 5.92 18.01
N GLN A 105 0.13 5.68 16.70
CA GLN A 105 -0.72 6.52 15.84
C GLN A 105 -2.18 6.54 16.29
N GLN A 106 -2.73 5.38 16.66
CA GLN A 106 -4.10 5.29 17.17
C GLN A 106 -4.29 6.11 18.45
N SER A 107 -3.31 6.09 19.36
CA SER A 107 -3.35 6.89 20.60
C SER A 107 -3.31 8.41 20.37
N LEU A 108 -2.82 8.85 19.20
CA LEU A 108 -2.80 10.25 18.80
C LEU A 108 -4.13 10.71 18.19
N MET A 109 -5.00 9.80 17.75
CA MET A 109 -6.26 10.18 17.14
C MET A 109 -7.25 10.63 18.21
N PRO A 110 -7.94 11.77 18.02
CA PRO A 110 -8.84 12.30 19.03
C PRO A 110 -10.16 11.51 19.07
N ASP A 111 -10.76 11.43 20.26
CA ASP A 111 -12.08 10.83 20.45
C ASP A 111 -13.17 11.77 19.90
N PRO A 112 -14.06 11.31 18.99
CA PRO A 112 -15.22 12.10 18.54
C PRO A 112 -16.12 12.61 19.66
N ALA A 113 -16.15 11.94 20.82
CA ALA A 113 -16.90 12.38 22.00
C ALA A 113 -16.46 13.77 22.51
N MET A 114 -15.25 14.23 22.18
CA MET A 114 -14.81 15.59 22.52
C MET A 114 -15.67 16.69 21.89
N LEU A 115 -16.42 16.39 20.83
CA LEU A 115 -17.28 17.36 20.14
C LEU A 115 -18.78 17.10 20.33
N ALA A 116 -19.16 16.15 21.18
CA ALA A 116 -20.55 15.71 21.35
C ALA A 116 -21.52 16.83 21.77
N ASP A 117 -21.04 17.83 22.50
CA ASP A 117 -21.85 19.00 22.91
C ASP A 117 -22.14 19.96 21.74
N PHE A 118 -21.37 19.88 20.65
CA PHE A 118 -21.45 20.81 19.53
C PHE A 118 -22.08 20.19 18.28
N VAL A 119 -21.76 18.91 18.01
CA VAL A 119 -22.12 18.22 16.77
C VAL A 119 -22.30 16.72 17.00
N ASP A 120 -23.21 16.12 16.23
CA ASP A 120 -23.20 14.69 15.98
C ASP A 120 -22.09 14.40 14.96
N ILE A 121 -21.16 13.51 15.27
CA ILE A 121 -20.01 13.20 14.42
C ILE A 121 -19.84 11.69 14.25
N ALA A 122 -19.56 11.27 13.02
CA ALA A 122 -19.13 9.92 12.70
C ALA A 122 -17.84 9.96 11.88
N VAL A 123 -16.92 9.04 12.20
CA VAL A 123 -15.59 8.98 11.61
C VAL A 123 -15.34 7.59 11.05
N TYR A 124 -14.96 7.53 9.78
CA TYR A 124 -14.33 6.36 9.18
C TYR A 124 -12.88 6.71 8.87
N HIS A 125 -11.95 6.03 9.51
CA HIS A 125 -10.51 6.19 9.25
C HIS A 125 -9.88 4.81 9.10
N LYS A 126 -9.33 4.53 7.92
CA LYS A 126 -8.72 3.26 7.57
C LYS A 126 -7.40 3.53 6.86
N GLN A 127 -6.32 3.01 7.40
CA GLN A 127 -5.01 3.05 6.76
C GLN A 127 -4.87 1.89 5.77
N LEU A 128 -4.12 2.12 4.68
CA LEU A 128 -3.81 1.11 3.65
C LEU A 128 -2.88 0.03 4.22
N THR A 129 -1.88 0.47 4.99
CA THR A 129 -0.91 -0.38 5.70
C THR A 129 -1.12 -0.27 7.21
N GLU A 130 -0.23 -0.88 8.01
CA GLU A 130 -0.29 -0.87 9.48
C GLU A 130 -0.21 0.55 10.07
N VAL A 131 0.54 1.43 9.38
CA VAL A 131 0.65 2.87 9.67
C VAL A 131 0.42 3.67 8.39
N GLY A 132 -0.15 4.87 8.53
CA GLY A 132 -0.57 5.71 7.40
C GLY A 132 -0.19 7.18 7.54
N GLY A 133 -0.37 7.92 6.44
CA GLY A 133 -0.18 9.36 6.34
C GLY A 133 -1.42 10.18 6.69
N ASP A 134 -2.60 9.61 6.45
CA ASP A 134 -3.86 10.25 6.81
C ASP A 134 -4.00 10.46 8.32
N TYR A 135 -4.53 11.63 8.70
CA TYR A 135 -5.02 11.83 10.05
C TYR A 135 -6.08 12.93 10.13
N TYR A 136 -6.79 12.93 11.24
CA TYR A 136 -7.72 14.00 11.59
C TYR A 136 -7.42 14.53 13.00
N ASP A 137 -7.88 15.73 13.27
CA ASP A 137 -7.75 16.35 14.59
C ASP A 137 -8.97 17.16 14.99
N PHE A 138 -9.25 17.20 16.29
CA PHE A 138 -10.32 17.96 16.91
C PHE A 138 -9.74 18.89 17.97
N SER A 139 -10.11 20.16 17.94
CA SER A 139 -9.68 21.13 18.93
C SER A 139 -10.86 21.94 19.44
N GLN A 140 -11.12 21.90 20.75
CA GLN A 140 -12.03 22.87 21.37
C GLN A 140 -11.32 24.23 21.48
N LEU A 141 -12.05 25.28 21.15
CA LEU A 141 -11.56 26.66 21.11
C LEU A 141 -12.39 27.53 22.06
N PRO A 142 -11.86 28.67 22.53
CA PRO A 142 -12.61 29.57 23.40
C PRO A 142 -13.91 30.08 22.75
N GLY A 143 -14.98 30.14 23.55
CA GLY A 143 -16.26 30.76 23.17
C GLY A 143 -17.18 29.86 22.34
N ASP A 144 -17.38 28.61 22.76
CA ASP A 144 -18.22 27.60 22.10
C ASP A 144 -17.85 27.36 20.62
N ARG A 145 -16.54 27.43 20.35
CA ARG A 145 -15.97 27.17 19.04
C ARG A 145 -15.20 25.88 19.07
N PHE A 146 -15.08 25.25 17.93
CA PHE A 146 -14.24 24.07 17.77
C PHE A 146 -13.63 24.05 16.38
N ALA A 147 -12.54 23.31 16.22
CA ALA A 147 -11.92 23.06 14.94
C ALA A 147 -11.93 21.57 14.63
N VAL A 148 -12.10 21.26 13.36
CA VAL A 148 -11.96 19.92 12.80
C VAL A 148 -11.03 20.04 11.62
N SER A 149 -10.07 19.11 11.55
CA SER A 149 -9.16 19.07 10.42
C SER A 149 -8.89 17.66 9.95
N VAL A 150 -8.63 17.54 8.64
CA VAL A 150 -8.26 16.30 7.96
C VAL A 150 -7.06 16.60 7.09
N TYR A 151 -6.08 15.71 7.12
CA TYR A 151 -4.86 15.82 6.34
C TYR A 151 -4.58 14.48 5.69
N ASP A 152 -4.01 14.55 4.49
CA ASP A 152 -3.41 13.43 3.78
C ASP A 152 -1.98 13.84 3.43
N ILE A 153 -1.03 12.94 3.67
CA ILE A 153 0.40 13.19 3.47
C ILE A 153 0.86 12.33 2.32
N SER A 154 1.43 12.97 1.30
CA SER A 154 1.86 12.29 0.08
C SER A 154 2.68 11.03 0.36
N GLY A 155 2.27 9.89 -0.19
CA GLY A 155 2.90 8.58 -0.02
C GLY A 155 2.47 7.85 1.27
N HIS A 156 2.81 6.56 1.40
CA HIS A 156 2.22 5.70 2.44
C HIS A 156 3.26 5.10 3.42
N GLY A 157 2.76 4.38 4.42
CA GLY A 157 3.56 3.62 5.39
C GLY A 157 4.30 4.46 6.43
N VAL A 158 5.39 3.90 6.96
CA VAL A 158 6.16 4.49 8.09
C VAL A 158 6.65 5.91 7.81
N SER A 159 7.00 6.19 6.56
CA SER A 159 7.53 7.50 6.17
C SER A 159 6.51 8.65 6.32
N SER A 160 5.27 8.43 5.86
CA SER A 160 4.20 9.42 6.01
C SER A 160 3.68 9.46 7.44
N ALA A 161 3.67 8.32 8.14
CA ALA A 161 3.33 8.21 9.55
C ALA A 161 4.18 9.10 10.49
N LEU A 162 5.50 9.18 10.24
CA LEU A 162 6.39 10.06 11.00
C LEU A 162 6.11 11.54 10.72
N ILE A 163 5.81 11.87 9.47
CA ILE A 163 5.46 13.24 9.06
C ILE A 163 4.11 13.65 9.66
N MET A 164 3.15 12.72 9.72
CA MET A 164 1.87 12.93 10.36
C MET A 164 2.05 13.37 11.81
N THR A 165 2.82 12.60 12.59
CA THR A 165 3.11 12.91 14.00
C THR A 165 3.76 14.29 14.14
N PHE A 166 4.70 14.63 13.26
CA PHE A 166 5.34 15.94 13.26
C PHE A 166 4.35 17.07 12.97
N LEU A 167 3.53 16.95 11.92
CA LEU A 167 2.54 17.96 11.54
C LEU A 167 1.45 18.14 12.59
N LYS A 168 0.98 17.04 13.21
CA LYS A 168 0.03 17.11 14.30
C LYS A 168 0.56 17.95 15.47
N ALA A 169 1.80 17.71 15.90
CA ALA A 169 2.43 18.52 16.95
C ALA A 169 2.55 20.00 16.57
N GLN A 170 2.79 20.31 15.28
CA GLN A 170 2.78 21.69 14.78
C GLN A 170 1.38 22.31 14.85
N ILE A 171 0.34 21.58 14.42
CA ILE A 171 -1.05 22.05 14.44
C ILE A 171 -1.51 22.33 15.87
N GLU A 172 -1.29 21.40 16.80
CA GLU A 172 -1.65 21.58 18.21
C GLU A 172 -0.98 22.81 18.85
N ASN A 173 0.22 23.15 18.41
CA ASN A 173 0.93 24.33 18.89
C ASN A 173 0.39 25.62 18.26
N ALA A 174 0.00 25.57 17.00
CA ALA A 174 -0.56 26.70 16.26
C ALA A 174 -1.95 27.08 16.78
N THR A 175 -2.81 26.09 17.02
CA THR A 175 -4.20 26.29 17.50
C THR A 175 -4.26 26.94 18.88
N LYS A 176 -3.23 26.76 19.72
CA LYS A 176 -3.11 27.43 21.02
C LYS A 176 -2.78 28.93 20.95
N ARG A 177 -2.30 29.41 19.79
CA ARG A 177 -1.75 30.77 19.63
C ARG A 177 -2.50 31.64 18.64
N LEU A 178 -3.21 31.02 17.72
CA LEU A 178 -3.80 31.67 16.56
C LEU A 178 -5.28 31.30 16.45
N ASP A 179 -6.08 32.21 15.90
CA ASP A 179 -7.55 32.10 15.89
C ASP A 179 -8.17 32.24 14.48
N SER A 180 -7.37 31.91 13.47
CA SER A 180 -7.76 31.95 12.07
C SER A 180 -7.25 30.69 11.35
N PRO A 181 -8.10 29.99 10.58
CA PRO A 181 -7.69 28.84 9.77
C PRO A 181 -6.46 29.12 8.90
N SER A 182 -6.46 30.25 8.17
CA SER A 182 -5.33 30.62 7.32
C SER A 182 -4.06 30.89 8.11
N ALA A 183 -4.15 31.63 9.22
CA ALA A 183 -2.98 31.91 10.07
C ALA A 183 -2.36 30.63 10.66
N ILE A 184 -3.19 29.69 11.10
CA ILE A 184 -2.78 28.38 11.66
C ILE A 184 -2.06 27.55 10.60
N VAL A 185 -2.70 27.33 9.45
CA VAL A 185 -2.13 26.50 8.38
C VAL A 185 -0.87 27.15 7.80
N ASP A 186 -0.84 28.48 7.66
CA ASP A 186 0.36 29.23 7.25
C ASP A 186 1.52 29.07 8.25
N TRP A 187 1.23 29.08 9.55
CA TRP A 187 2.23 28.86 10.59
C TRP A 187 2.82 27.45 10.47
N VAL A 188 1.96 26.43 10.34
CA VAL A 188 2.41 25.04 10.19
C VAL A 188 3.20 24.84 8.91
N ASN A 189 2.74 25.42 7.81
CA ASN A 189 3.47 25.37 6.54
C ASN A 189 4.85 26.00 6.67
N ARG A 190 4.98 27.20 7.27
CA ARG A 190 6.29 27.83 7.48
C ARG A 190 7.20 27.02 8.39
N ALA A 191 6.68 26.49 9.50
CA ALA A 191 7.45 25.67 10.44
C ALA A 191 7.95 24.35 9.80
N SER A 192 7.16 23.80 8.88
CA SER A 192 7.40 22.48 8.28
C SER A 192 8.10 22.54 6.92
N TYR A 193 8.11 23.70 6.25
CA TYR A 193 8.49 23.83 4.84
C TYR A 193 9.88 23.27 4.52
N ALA A 194 10.90 23.65 5.29
CA ALA A 194 12.27 23.20 5.04
C ALA A 194 12.42 21.69 5.21
N PHE A 195 11.79 21.13 6.25
CA PHE A 195 11.79 19.69 6.54
C PHE A 195 11.09 18.91 5.44
N LEU A 196 9.83 19.25 5.14
CA LEU A 196 9.01 18.58 4.12
C LEU A 196 9.65 18.63 2.73
N ARG A 197 10.21 19.79 2.35
CA ARG A 197 10.95 19.95 1.10
C ARG A 197 12.20 19.05 1.06
N GLY A 198 12.92 18.92 2.18
CA GLY A 198 14.09 18.06 2.30
C GLY A 198 13.78 16.58 2.05
N VAL A 199 12.64 16.10 2.56
CA VAL A 199 12.17 14.73 2.37
C VAL A 199 11.29 14.53 1.13
N ARG A 200 11.08 15.59 0.34
CA ARG A 200 10.22 15.62 -0.88
C ARG A 200 8.79 15.16 -0.62
N ARG A 201 8.20 15.63 0.47
CA ARG A 201 6.82 15.32 0.86
C ARG A 201 6.00 16.59 0.98
N TYR A 202 4.69 16.45 0.87
CA TYR A 202 3.72 17.52 1.10
C TYR A 202 2.47 16.93 1.75
N ALA A 203 1.60 17.79 2.28
CA ALA A 203 0.32 17.36 2.83
C ALA A 203 -0.82 18.20 2.27
N THR A 204 -1.92 17.52 1.95
CA THR A 204 -3.22 18.15 1.76
C THR A 204 -3.82 18.50 3.13
N VAL A 205 -4.73 19.47 3.16
CA VAL A 205 -5.39 19.88 4.40
C VAL A 205 -6.79 20.38 4.12
N ASN A 206 -7.74 19.96 4.94
CA ASN A 206 -8.92 20.77 5.27
C ASN A 206 -8.81 21.15 6.75
N PHE A 207 -8.79 22.45 7.03
CA PHE A 207 -8.84 22.96 8.39
C PHE A 207 -10.07 23.83 8.53
N VAL A 208 -10.98 23.46 9.42
CA VAL A 208 -12.29 24.10 9.57
C VAL A 208 -12.49 24.53 11.01
N MET A 209 -12.78 25.81 11.23
CA MET A 209 -13.18 26.36 12.52
C MET A 209 -14.66 26.69 12.49
N PHE A 210 -15.39 26.14 13.44
CA PHE A 210 -16.83 26.29 13.58
C PHE A 210 -17.16 27.31 14.66
N SER A 211 -18.23 28.07 14.42
CA SER A 211 -18.83 29.01 15.36
C SER A 211 -20.34 28.83 15.40
N ASP A 212 -21.04 29.62 16.19
CA ASP A 212 -22.49 29.50 16.34
C ASP A 212 -23.29 29.79 15.05
N ARG A 213 -22.73 30.46 14.02
CA ARG A 213 -23.50 30.77 12.79
C ARG A 213 -22.80 30.46 11.48
N PHE A 214 -21.49 30.29 11.53
CA PHE A 214 -20.68 30.10 10.34
C PHE A 214 -19.50 29.20 10.65
N LEU A 215 -18.96 28.63 9.60
CA LEU A 215 -17.65 27.99 9.61
C LEU A 215 -16.68 28.80 8.76
N ARG A 216 -15.42 28.83 9.17
CA ARG A 216 -14.31 29.35 8.36
C ARG A 216 -13.37 28.20 8.08
N TYR A 217 -12.87 28.13 6.86
CA TYR A 217 -11.99 27.03 6.47
C TYR A 217 -10.88 27.44 5.53
N VAL A 218 -9.86 26.60 5.52
CA VAL A 218 -8.83 26.51 4.47
C VAL A 218 -8.90 25.11 3.89
N SER A 219 -8.87 25.03 2.56
CA SER A 219 -8.75 23.76 1.83
C SER A 219 -7.52 23.82 0.92
N GLY A 220 -6.46 23.17 1.35
CA GLY A 220 -5.22 22.98 0.61
C GLY A 220 -5.18 21.61 -0.03
N GLY A 221 -5.88 21.44 -1.15
CA GLY A 221 -5.94 20.15 -1.85
C GLY A 221 -6.85 19.08 -1.21
N GLY A 222 -7.41 19.29 -0.03
CA GLY A 222 -8.37 18.37 0.57
C GLY A 222 -9.79 18.48 -0.03
N TYR A 223 -10.69 17.58 0.36
CA TYR A 223 -12.09 17.58 -0.05
C TYR A 223 -13.05 17.89 1.09
N GLY A 224 -14.05 18.73 0.81
CA GLY A 224 -15.06 19.12 1.79
C GLY A 224 -16.41 19.40 1.13
N LEU A 225 -17.48 19.09 1.84
CA LEU A 225 -18.87 19.27 1.42
C LEU A 225 -19.67 19.90 2.56
N LEU A 226 -20.48 20.89 2.23
CA LEU A 226 -21.58 21.38 3.07
C LEU A 226 -22.91 20.94 2.42
N VAL A 227 -23.77 20.27 3.18
CA VAL A 227 -25.16 20.02 2.79
C VAL A 227 -26.06 20.87 3.68
N ARG A 228 -26.86 21.72 3.04
CA ARG A 228 -27.71 22.70 3.72
C ARG A 228 -29.06 22.76 3.04
N ARG A 229 -30.12 22.42 3.77
CA ARG A 229 -31.51 22.41 3.25
C ARG A 229 -31.64 21.61 1.94
N GLY A 230 -30.92 20.49 1.84
CA GLY A 230 -30.85 19.64 0.65
C GLY A 230 -29.93 20.15 -0.47
N GLU A 231 -29.38 21.36 -0.37
CA GLU A 231 -28.42 21.90 -1.33
C GLU A 231 -27.00 21.50 -0.97
N GLN A 232 -26.23 21.08 -1.98
CA GLN A 232 -24.83 20.71 -1.84
C GLN A 232 -23.92 21.89 -2.21
N LYS A 233 -22.90 22.14 -1.39
CA LYS A 233 -21.83 23.08 -1.70
C LYS A 233 -20.47 22.49 -1.35
N THR A 234 -19.67 22.22 -2.37
CA THR A 234 -18.28 21.79 -2.17
C THR A 234 -17.41 22.94 -1.68
N PHE A 235 -16.39 22.60 -0.92
CA PHE A 235 -15.40 23.57 -0.44
C PHE A 235 -14.55 24.07 -1.60
N ASN A 236 -14.16 25.34 -1.51
CA ASN A 236 -13.25 25.94 -2.48
C ASN A 236 -11.86 25.35 -2.32
N ARG A 237 -11.51 24.41 -3.21
CA ARG A 237 -10.21 23.73 -3.21
C ARG A 237 -9.15 24.61 -3.87
N VAL A 238 -8.10 24.96 -3.13
CA VAL A 238 -6.96 25.73 -3.65
C VAL A 238 -5.78 24.79 -3.84
N GLY A 239 -5.07 24.89 -4.97
CA GLY A 239 -3.87 24.09 -5.28
C GLY A 239 -2.61 24.47 -4.50
N ASN A 240 -2.76 24.86 -3.23
CA ASN A 240 -1.65 25.11 -2.31
C ASN A 240 -1.62 23.97 -1.27
N TYR A 241 -0.46 23.41 -1.01
CA TYR A 241 -0.28 22.25 -0.13
C TYR A 241 0.78 22.58 0.93
N ILE A 242 0.64 22.00 2.11
CA ILE A 242 1.64 22.16 3.18
C ILE A 242 2.95 21.54 2.69
N GLY A 243 4.06 22.26 2.82
CA GLY A 243 5.39 21.81 2.39
C GLY A 243 5.72 22.05 0.91
N LEU A 244 4.75 22.39 0.06
CA LEU A 244 5.01 22.56 -1.37
C LEU A 244 5.46 23.98 -1.74
N ARG A 245 4.79 25.00 -1.21
CA ARG A 245 5.09 26.43 -1.47
C ARG A 245 4.82 27.24 -0.21
N THR A 246 5.50 28.38 -0.07
CA THR A 246 5.30 29.32 1.05
C THR A 246 4.24 30.38 0.78
N LYS A 247 3.40 30.19 -0.24
CA LYS A 247 2.29 31.13 -0.52
C LYS A 247 1.25 31.03 0.61
N PRO A 248 0.65 32.17 1.04
CA PRO A 248 -0.40 32.15 2.04
C PRO A 248 -1.61 31.32 1.61
N PHE A 249 -2.19 30.59 2.56
CA PHE A 249 -3.46 29.90 2.36
C PHE A 249 -4.63 30.89 2.39
N ARG A 250 -5.62 30.64 1.53
CA ARG A 250 -6.83 31.46 1.46
C ARG A 250 -7.90 30.90 2.38
N GLU A 251 -8.44 31.77 3.22
CA GLU A 251 -9.59 31.49 4.08
C GLU A 251 -10.90 31.75 3.34
N PHE A 252 -11.89 30.91 3.61
CA PHE A 252 -13.27 31.03 3.13
C PHE A 252 -14.24 30.91 4.29
N GLU A 253 -15.45 31.44 4.12
CA GLU A 253 -16.51 31.40 5.11
C GLU A 253 -17.80 30.86 4.49
N LEU A 254 -18.53 30.04 5.25
CA LEU A 254 -19.84 29.52 4.88
C LEU A 254 -20.79 29.60 6.08
N PRO A 255 -22.10 29.81 5.85
CA PRO A 255 -23.08 29.65 6.92
C PRO A 255 -23.08 28.20 7.43
N PHE A 256 -23.33 28.02 8.71
CA PHE A 256 -23.42 26.72 9.36
C PHE A 256 -24.46 26.78 10.47
N GLU A 257 -25.68 26.36 10.14
CA GLU A 257 -26.85 26.39 11.01
C GLU A 257 -27.28 24.98 11.43
N GLU A 258 -28.29 24.90 12.29
CA GLU A 258 -28.82 23.64 12.80
C GLU A 258 -29.16 22.67 11.67
N ARG A 259 -28.82 21.39 11.89
CA ARG A 259 -29.01 20.29 10.94
C ARG A 259 -28.15 20.35 9.67
N ASP A 260 -27.37 21.42 9.46
CA ASP A 260 -26.40 21.44 8.36
C ASP A 260 -25.36 20.33 8.56
N ILE A 261 -25.00 19.67 7.47
CA ILE A 261 -23.97 18.62 7.45
C ILE A 261 -22.70 19.17 6.83
N VAL A 262 -21.58 18.89 7.47
CA VAL A 262 -20.26 19.04 6.87
C VAL A 262 -19.61 17.67 6.76
N ALA A 263 -19.10 17.34 5.57
CA ALA A 263 -18.27 16.17 5.37
C ALA A 263 -16.87 16.59 4.94
N LEU A 264 -15.84 16.00 5.54
CA LEU A 264 -14.43 16.20 5.19
C LEU A 264 -13.80 14.84 4.90
N TYR A 265 -13.07 14.74 3.80
CA TYR A 265 -12.48 13.47 3.41
C TYR A 265 -11.21 13.61 2.59
N THR A 266 -10.44 12.52 2.55
CA THR A 266 -9.24 12.33 1.72
C THR A 266 -9.60 11.65 0.39
N ASP A 267 -8.65 11.56 -0.53
CA ASP A 267 -8.87 11.01 -1.87
C ASP A 267 -9.05 9.49 -1.91
N GLY A 268 -8.55 8.73 -0.94
CA GLY A 268 -8.55 7.26 -0.98
C GLY A 268 -9.90 6.61 -1.27
N MET A 269 -11.02 7.24 -0.86
CA MET A 269 -12.36 6.77 -1.23
C MET A 269 -12.78 7.19 -2.64
N VAL A 270 -12.53 8.44 -3.02
CA VAL A 270 -13.07 9.05 -4.26
C VAL A 270 -12.23 8.76 -5.50
N GLU A 271 -10.97 8.37 -5.33
CA GLU A 271 -10.04 7.97 -6.39
C GLU A 271 -9.96 6.44 -6.58
N ALA A 272 -10.66 5.66 -5.74
CA ALA A 272 -10.71 4.21 -5.88
C ALA A 272 -11.36 3.76 -7.19
N LEU A 273 -10.91 2.60 -7.66
CA LEU A 273 -11.34 1.99 -8.91
C LEU A 273 -12.13 0.70 -8.66
N ASP A 274 -13.12 0.43 -9.50
CA ASP A 274 -13.78 -0.87 -9.60
C ASP A 274 -12.93 -1.88 -10.40
N GLU A 275 -13.42 -3.12 -10.54
CA GLU A 275 -12.73 -4.20 -11.28
C GLU A 275 -12.50 -3.87 -12.77
N ASN A 276 -13.26 -2.92 -13.33
CA ASN A 276 -13.14 -2.48 -14.72
C ASN A 276 -12.31 -1.18 -14.85
N GLY A 277 -11.73 -0.68 -13.76
CA GLY A 277 -10.94 0.56 -13.75
C GLY A 277 -11.79 1.83 -13.77
N LYS A 278 -13.09 1.77 -13.47
CA LYS A 278 -13.95 2.95 -13.34
C LYS A 278 -13.81 3.56 -11.94
N GLY A 279 -13.70 4.88 -11.86
CA GLY A 279 -13.55 5.59 -10.59
C GLY A 279 -14.85 5.75 -9.78
N TYR A 280 -14.74 5.77 -8.45
CA TYR A 280 -15.85 5.99 -7.52
C TYR A 280 -16.43 7.41 -7.62
N THR A 281 -15.53 8.41 -7.67
CA THR A 281 -15.79 9.85 -7.84
C THR A 281 -16.30 10.61 -6.62
N VAL A 282 -15.90 11.88 -6.55
CA VAL A 282 -16.38 12.88 -5.58
C VAL A 282 -17.90 13.06 -5.66
N GLN A 283 -18.47 13.08 -6.87
CA GLN A 283 -19.89 13.33 -7.06
C GLN A 283 -20.74 12.21 -6.46
N ARG A 284 -20.36 10.94 -6.66
CA ARG A 284 -21.06 9.79 -6.09
C ARG A 284 -21.14 9.87 -4.56
N LEU A 285 -20.00 10.15 -3.91
CA LEU A 285 -19.93 10.28 -2.46
C LEU A 285 -20.81 11.44 -1.96
N ASN A 286 -20.66 12.62 -2.56
CA ASN A 286 -21.41 13.81 -2.14
C ASN A 286 -22.93 13.65 -2.34
N ASP A 287 -23.35 13.05 -3.46
CA ASP A 287 -24.75 12.78 -3.75
C ASP A 287 -25.34 11.74 -2.79
N LEU A 288 -24.54 10.76 -2.34
CA LEU A 288 -24.97 9.80 -1.32
C LEU A 288 -25.17 10.49 0.03
N ILE A 289 -24.21 11.30 0.48
CA ILE A 289 -24.31 12.05 1.75
C ILE A 289 -25.52 12.98 1.73
N ALA A 290 -25.73 13.72 0.63
CA ALA A 290 -26.84 14.67 0.52
C ALA A 290 -28.20 13.98 0.51
N ARG A 291 -28.34 12.85 -0.20
CA ARG A 291 -29.60 12.08 -0.27
C ARG A 291 -30.04 11.54 1.09
N HIS A 292 -29.10 11.20 1.96
CA HIS A 292 -29.37 10.64 3.29
C HIS A 292 -29.19 11.67 4.42
N SER A 293 -29.17 12.96 4.09
CA SER A 293 -28.85 14.03 5.03
C SER A 293 -29.83 14.21 6.20
N ASP A 294 -30.98 13.52 6.20
CA ASP A 294 -31.92 13.51 7.32
C ASP A 294 -31.74 12.29 8.26
N GLU A 295 -30.91 11.30 7.91
CA GLU A 295 -30.69 10.09 8.71
C GLU A 295 -29.66 10.32 9.84
N PRO A 296 -29.55 9.48 10.88
CA PRO A 296 -28.47 9.59 11.87
C PRO A 296 -27.08 9.64 11.21
N VAL A 297 -26.16 10.47 11.72
CA VAL A 297 -24.85 10.71 11.08
C VAL A 297 -24.04 9.41 10.91
N GLN A 298 -24.13 8.50 11.89
CA GLN A 298 -23.52 7.18 11.81
C GLN A 298 -24.10 6.32 10.67
N ASP A 299 -25.39 6.41 10.39
CA ASP A 299 -26.03 5.66 9.31
C ASP A 299 -25.61 6.19 7.93
N ILE A 300 -25.46 7.51 7.79
CA ILE A 300 -24.91 8.13 6.58
C ILE A 300 -23.48 7.60 6.32
N LEU A 301 -22.64 7.58 7.36
CA LEU A 301 -21.28 7.05 7.26
C LEU A 301 -21.29 5.57 6.85
N ASN A 302 -22.10 4.74 7.51
CA ASN A 302 -22.22 3.32 7.22
C ASN A 302 -22.63 3.07 5.76
N ARG A 303 -23.59 3.83 5.23
CA ARG A 303 -23.98 3.76 3.81
C ARG A 303 -22.85 4.12 2.87
N CYS A 304 -22.07 5.16 3.19
CA CYS A 304 -20.91 5.54 2.38
C CYS A 304 -19.86 4.45 2.36
N VAL A 305 -19.58 3.82 3.50
CA VAL A 305 -18.62 2.72 3.62
C VAL A 305 -19.11 1.48 2.90
N GLU A 306 -20.40 1.15 3.00
CA GLU A 306 -21.02 0.02 2.29
C GLU A 306 -20.98 0.22 0.77
N ASP A 307 -21.41 1.39 0.29
CA ASP A 307 -21.39 1.73 -1.15
C ASP A 307 -19.96 1.68 -1.72
N TYR A 308 -18.99 2.22 -0.98
CA TYR A 308 -17.58 2.14 -1.31
C TYR A 308 -17.05 0.70 -1.33
N THR A 309 -17.41 -0.12 -0.34
CA THR A 309 -16.97 -1.51 -0.23
C THR A 309 -17.51 -2.39 -1.33
N ASN A 310 -18.75 -2.16 -1.74
CA ASN A 310 -19.35 -2.90 -2.84
C ASN A 310 -18.85 -2.44 -4.22
N PHE A 311 -18.28 -1.23 -4.31
CA PHE A 311 -17.78 -0.68 -5.57
C PHE A 311 -16.33 -1.03 -5.87
N ARG A 312 -15.44 -0.89 -4.87
CA ARG A 312 -13.99 -0.94 -5.10
C ARG A 312 -13.50 -2.36 -5.38
N ALA A 313 -12.48 -2.48 -6.24
CA ALA A 313 -11.73 -3.73 -6.39
C ALA A 313 -10.75 -3.95 -5.23
N GLN A 314 -9.99 -2.91 -4.88
CA GLN A 314 -9.05 -2.90 -3.77
C GLN A 314 -8.79 -1.48 -3.28
N ASP A 315 -8.28 -1.35 -2.06
CA ASP A 315 -7.80 -0.07 -1.54
C ASP A 315 -6.42 0.24 -2.12
N THR A 316 -6.18 1.50 -2.47
CA THR A 316 -4.90 1.96 -3.01
C THR A 316 -4.27 3.10 -2.22
N ASP A 317 -5.01 3.65 -1.25
CA ASP A 317 -4.54 4.72 -0.37
C ASP A 317 -5.23 4.65 0.99
N ASP A 318 -4.75 5.47 1.93
CA ASP A 318 -5.44 5.70 3.21
C ASP A 318 -6.79 6.39 2.98
N ILE A 319 -7.74 6.13 3.87
CA ILE A 319 -9.12 6.61 3.75
C ILE A 319 -9.53 7.29 5.04
N THR A 320 -9.93 8.54 4.93
CA THR A 320 -10.50 9.30 6.02
C THR A 320 -11.78 9.98 5.55
N LEU A 321 -12.89 9.72 6.26
CA LEU A 321 -14.18 10.36 6.05
C LEU A 321 -14.77 10.74 7.40
N LEU A 322 -14.96 12.03 7.59
CA LEU A 322 -15.64 12.61 8.74
C LEU A 322 -16.96 13.20 8.25
N ILE A 323 -18.05 12.86 8.92
CA ILE A 323 -19.36 13.47 8.69
C ILE A 323 -19.81 14.07 10.02
N LEU A 324 -20.17 15.35 9.99
CA LEU A 324 -20.61 16.10 11.15
C LEU A 324 -21.96 16.72 10.85
N ARG A 325 -22.89 16.67 11.80
CA ARG A 325 -24.14 17.42 11.76
C ARG A 325 -24.21 18.36 12.94
N ARG A 326 -24.62 19.59 12.67
CA ARG A 326 -24.93 20.53 13.73
C ARG A 326 -26.14 20.09 14.54
N CYS A 327 -25.98 19.95 15.86
CA CYS A 327 -27.09 19.69 16.77
C CYS A 327 -28.14 20.81 16.68
N ALA A 328 -29.41 20.45 16.72
CA ALA A 328 -30.49 21.41 16.95
C ALA A 328 -30.48 21.80 18.44
N LYS A 329 -30.53 23.09 18.76
CA LYS A 329 -30.60 23.56 20.15
C LYS A 329 -32.01 23.37 20.74
#